data_AF-A0A8C2AQK9-F1
#
_entry.id   AF-A0A8C2AQK9-F1
#
_cell.length_a   1.000
_cell.length_b   1.000
_cell.length_c   1.000
_cell.angle_alpha   90.00
_cell.angle_beta   90.00
_cell.angle_gamma   90.00
#
_symmetry.space_group_name_H-M   'P 1'
#
loop_
_entity.id
_entity.type
_entity.pdbx_description
1 polymer ?
#
loop_
_entity_poly.entity_id
_entity_poly.type
_entity_poly.pdbx_seq_one_letter_code
_entity_poly.pdbx_strand_id
1 'polypeptide(L)'
;MLQEVDETSAIRGPVTMLNTLKHYQVGDGACIKVITTKVHAPLRSQSSVKDDENFAVKYFHLVDPDIDTDLSKHPEKKALKFKEMYLTKLLSTKVAVHSFVENLFRSIWGLPNSKAPLAVKYFFDFLDAQAERKKISDPDVLHIWKTNSLPLRFWVNILKNPDFVFSDLEKTPHLDGCLSVIAQAFMDSFSLAEQNLDKHSPTNKLLYAKDIPQYKQEVKSYYKLIKDQTSISSQELKIFLQEESKKHQNEFNESAALRELYKYMLRYFNEVSQKLDQTDAPARLKEDMQNVKELFESMKRSGWS
;
A
#
# COMPACT_ATOMS: atom_id res chain seq x y z
N MET A 1 15.00 0.76 -38.14
CA MET A 1 14.66 1.11 -36.75
C MET A 1 13.29 0.52 -36.51
N LEU A 2 13.16 -0.37 -35.54
CA LEU A 2 11.87 -0.97 -35.21
C LEU A 2 10.97 0.12 -34.62
N GLN A 3 9.68 0.07 -34.90
CA GLN A 3 8.70 1.06 -34.48
C GLN A 3 7.59 0.40 -33.64
N GLU A 4 6.97 1.14 -32.73
CA GLU A 4 5.82 0.63 -31.96
C GLU A 4 4.63 0.31 -32.89
N VAL A 5 4.45 1.12 -33.94
CA VAL A 5 3.49 0.94 -35.05
C VAL A 5 4.13 1.45 -36.34
N ASP A 6 3.92 0.76 -37.46
CA ASP A 6 4.36 1.17 -38.79
C ASP A 6 3.32 0.79 -39.86
N GLU A 7 3.62 1.07 -41.14
CA GLU A 7 2.71 0.81 -42.27
C GLU A 7 2.35 -0.67 -42.45
N THR A 8 3.11 -1.58 -41.82
CA THR A 8 2.88 -3.03 -41.89
C THR A 8 2.10 -3.57 -40.69
N SER A 9 1.79 -2.73 -39.69
CA SER A 9 1.03 -3.12 -38.51
C SER A 9 -0.35 -3.66 -38.87
N ALA A 10 -0.74 -4.76 -38.24
CA ALA A 10 -2.04 -5.36 -38.48
C ALA A 10 -3.16 -4.47 -37.93
N ILE A 11 -4.21 -4.24 -38.73
CA ILE A 11 -5.38 -3.44 -38.35
C ILE A 11 -6.60 -4.35 -38.25
N ARG A 12 -7.39 -4.20 -37.18
CA ARG A 12 -8.66 -4.90 -36.97
C ARG A 12 -9.75 -3.90 -36.63
N GLY A 13 -10.68 -3.71 -37.57
CA GLY A 13 -11.69 -2.67 -37.44
C GLY A 13 -11.04 -1.29 -37.22
N PRO A 14 -11.38 -0.56 -36.15
CA PRO A 14 -10.78 0.75 -35.85
C PRO A 14 -9.49 0.67 -35.01
N VAL A 15 -8.99 -0.52 -34.68
CA VAL A 15 -7.88 -0.70 -33.72
C VAL A 15 -6.64 -1.28 -34.38
N THR A 16 -5.47 -0.74 -34.07
CA THR A 16 -4.18 -1.17 -34.63
C THR A 16 -3.40 -2.05 -33.64
N MET A 17 -2.85 -3.15 -34.13
CA MET A 17 -2.02 -4.05 -33.33
C MET A 17 -0.63 -3.45 -33.14
N LEU A 18 -0.15 -3.40 -31.90
CA LEU A 18 1.24 -3.03 -31.60
C LEU A 18 2.22 -4.07 -32.19
N ASN A 19 3.31 -3.57 -32.76
CA ASN A 19 4.33 -4.42 -33.37
C ASN A 19 5.11 -5.20 -32.29
N THR A 20 5.32 -6.48 -32.56
CA THR A 20 6.07 -7.39 -31.66
C THR A 20 7.43 -7.75 -32.25
N LEU A 21 8.32 -8.38 -31.48
CA LEU A 21 9.54 -8.95 -32.05
C LEU A 21 9.26 -9.99 -33.15
N LYS A 22 8.16 -10.75 -33.00
CA LYS A 22 7.72 -11.72 -34.01
C LYS A 22 7.24 -11.04 -35.29
N HIS A 23 6.60 -9.88 -35.19
CA HIS A 23 6.22 -9.05 -36.36
C HIS A 23 7.44 -8.74 -37.22
N TYR A 24 8.55 -8.36 -36.59
CA TYR A 24 9.82 -8.08 -37.25
C TYR A 24 10.71 -9.30 -37.50
N GLN A 25 10.22 -10.52 -37.24
CA GLN A 25 10.95 -11.78 -37.41
C GLN A 25 12.32 -11.78 -36.69
N VAL A 26 12.41 -11.12 -35.53
CA VAL A 26 13.64 -11.08 -34.74
C VAL A 26 13.88 -12.46 -34.14
N GLY A 27 14.95 -13.11 -34.58
CA GLY A 27 15.36 -14.44 -34.13
C GLY A 27 16.19 -14.44 -32.86
N ASP A 28 16.44 -15.64 -32.33
CA ASP A 28 17.37 -15.84 -31.21
C ASP A 28 18.79 -15.42 -31.60
N GLY A 29 19.53 -14.83 -30.67
CA GLY A 29 20.87 -14.29 -30.91
C GLY A 29 20.96 -13.04 -31.79
N ALA A 30 19.83 -12.40 -32.12
CA ALA A 30 19.82 -11.18 -32.94
C ALA A 30 20.55 -10.00 -32.25
N CYS A 31 21.28 -9.21 -33.03
CA CYS A 31 21.95 -8.01 -32.56
C CYS A 31 20.96 -6.82 -32.49
N ILE A 32 20.85 -6.18 -31.32
CA ILE A 32 20.02 -4.99 -31.09
C ILE A 32 20.93 -3.81 -30.71
N LYS A 33 20.77 -2.68 -31.40
CA LYS A 33 21.47 -1.43 -31.07
C LYS A 33 20.55 -0.49 -30.28
N VAL A 34 21.06 0.08 -29.19
CA VAL A 34 20.36 1.10 -28.40
C VAL A 34 20.85 2.48 -28.82
N ILE A 35 19.92 3.38 -29.11
CA ILE A 35 20.21 4.77 -29.52
C ILE A 35 19.68 5.70 -28.44
N THR A 36 20.49 6.68 -28.04
CA THR A 36 20.06 7.76 -27.15
C THR A 36 20.08 9.09 -27.89
N THR A 37 19.17 9.98 -27.53
CA THR A 37 19.04 11.31 -28.15
C THR A 37 20.31 12.16 -28.03
N LYS A 38 21.13 11.91 -26.99
CA LYS A 38 22.40 12.62 -26.76
C LYS A 38 23.52 12.21 -27.72
N VAL A 39 23.48 11.00 -28.27
CA VAL A 39 24.57 10.45 -29.12
C VAL A 39 24.26 10.62 -30.61
N HIS A 40 22.99 10.61 -31.01
CA HIS A 40 22.56 10.67 -32.41
C HIS A 40 21.34 11.59 -32.63
N ALA A 41 21.53 12.89 -32.41
CA ALA A 41 20.46 13.90 -32.34
C ALA A 41 19.58 14.13 -33.60
N PRO A 42 19.94 13.77 -34.87
CA PRO A 42 19.03 14.01 -35.99
C PRO A 42 18.31 12.75 -36.51
N LEU A 43 18.50 11.56 -35.92
CA LEU A 43 17.78 10.36 -36.35
C LEU A 43 16.41 10.28 -35.67
N ARG A 44 15.37 10.71 -36.42
CA ARG A 44 13.93 10.49 -36.22
C ARG A 44 13.56 9.95 -34.83
N SER A 45 13.32 10.87 -33.88
CA SER A 45 12.68 10.53 -32.61
C SER A 45 11.28 9.97 -32.91
N GLN A 46 11.02 8.75 -32.48
CA GLN A 46 9.67 8.21 -32.52
C GLN A 46 8.86 8.79 -31.37
N SER A 47 7.62 9.20 -31.63
CA SER A 47 6.68 9.53 -30.57
C SER A 47 6.26 8.26 -29.84
N SER A 48 6.24 8.31 -28.51
CA SER A 48 5.69 7.25 -27.67
C SER A 48 4.20 7.09 -27.95
N VAL A 49 3.79 5.91 -28.42
CA VAL A 49 2.38 5.56 -28.65
C VAL A 49 1.62 5.49 -27.31
N LYS A 50 2.31 5.16 -26.21
CA LYS A 50 1.73 5.12 -24.87
C LYS A 50 1.28 6.49 -24.35
N ASP A 51 1.81 7.57 -24.91
CA ASP A 51 1.48 8.94 -24.52
C ASP A 51 0.20 9.47 -25.22
N ASP A 52 -0.37 8.71 -26.16
CA ASP A 52 -1.66 9.04 -26.78
C ASP A 52 -2.79 8.91 -25.74
N GLU A 53 -3.55 9.99 -25.53
CA GLU A 53 -4.69 10.01 -24.59
C GLU A 53 -5.72 8.90 -24.87
N ASN A 54 -5.83 8.47 -26.13
CA ASN A 54 -6.75 7.41 -26.57
C ASN A 54 -6.05 6.07 -26.81
N PHE A 55 -4.88 5.84 -26.21
CA PHE A 55 -4.07 4.64 -26.42
C PHE A 55 -4.88 3.33 -26.29
N ALA A 56 -5.65 3.19 -25.20
CA ALA A 56 -6.40 1.98 -24.90
C ALA A 56 -7.56 1.69 -25.88
N VAL A 57 -7.98 2.69 -26.67
CA VAL A 57 -9.06 2.57 -27.66
C VAL A 57 -8.50 2.35 -29.06
N LYS A 58 -7.38 3.01 -29.38
CA LYS A 58 -6.75 2.98 -30.71
C LYS A 58 -5.85 1.77 -30.94
N TYR A 59 -5.29 1.21 -29.88
CA TYR A 59 -4.28 0.16 -29.98
C TYR A 59 -4.66 -1.08 -29.18
N PHE A 60 -4.29 -2.25 -29.71
CA PHE A 60 -4.39 -3.52 -29.00
C PHE A 60 -3.09 -4.31 -29.12
N HIS A 61 -2.94 -5.34 -28.30
CA HIS A 61 -1.76 -6.20 -28.32
C HIS A 61 -2.17 -7.68 -28.27
N LEU A 62 -2.25 -8.27 -27.07
CA LEU A 62 -2.55 -9.70 -26.91
C LEU A 62 -4.03 -10.00 -26.69
N VAL A 63 -4.83 -8.98 -26.34
CA VAL A 63 -6.27 -9.11 -26.15
C VAL A 63 -6.96 -8.56 -27.37
N ASP A 64 -7.78 -9.39 -28.00
CA ASP A 64 -8.49 -9.08 -29.23
C ASP A 64 -9.70 -8.15 -28.92
N PRO A 65 -9.86 -6.99 -29.58
CA PRO A 65 -10.95 -6.07 -29.28
C PRO A 65 -12.35 -6.63 -29.64
N ASP A 66 -12.45 -7.59 -30.57
CA ASP A 66 -13.72 -8.19 -31.04
C ASP A 66 -14.15 -9.44 -30.23
N ILE A 67 -13.69 -9.57 -28.97
CA ILE A 67 -13.85 -10.80 -28.17
C ILE A 67 -15.30 -11.25 -27.96
N ASP A 68 -16.26 -10.32 -27.95
CA ASP A 68 -17.68 -10.62 -27.72
C ASP A 68 -18.49 -10.92 -29.00
N THR A 69 -18.09 -10.39 -30.16
CA THR A 69 -18.86 -10.51 -31.41
C THR A 69 -18.59 -11.81 -32.17
N ASP A 70 -17.44 -12.45 -31.98
CA ASP A 70 -17.01 -13.62 -32.78
C ASP A 70 -17.29 -15.00 -32.12
N LEU A 71 -18.06 -15.03 -31.02
CA LEU A 71 -18.38 -16.25 -30.25
C LEU A 71 -19.27 -17.27 -31.00
N SER A 72 -19.81 -16.89 -32.17
CA SER A 72 -20.67 -17.73 -33.00
C SER A 72 -19.93 -18.46 -34.14
N LYS A 73 -18.72 -18.00 -34.53
CA LYS A 73 -18.06 -18.48 -35.77
C LYS A 73 -16.89 -19.45 -35.56
N HIS A 74 -16.28 -19.52 -34.38
CA HIS A 74 -15.12 -20.40 -34.11
C HIS A 74 -15.18 -21.15 -32.76
N PRO A 75 -15.71 -22.39 -32.72
CA PRO A 75 -15.84 -23.18 -31.49
C PRO A 75 -14.50 -23.60 -30.86
N GLU A 76 -13.43 -23.75 -31.63
CA GLU A 76 -12.10 -24.12 -31.10
C GLU A 76 -11.46 -23.00 -30.25
N LYS A 77 -11.72 -21.74 -30.61
CA LYS A 77 -11.29 -20.56 -29.82
C LYS A 77 -12.09 -20.40 -28.52
N LYS A 78 -13.22 -21.08 -28.35
CA LYS A 78 -14.00 -21.11 -27.09
C LYS A 78 -13.31 -21.97 -26.02
N ALA A 79 -12.64 -23.05 -26.40
CA ALA A 79 -11.99 -23.98 -25.46
C ALA A 79 -10.73 -23.39 -24.80
N LEU A 80 -9.99 -22.53 -25.49
CA LEU A 80 -8.80 -21.83 -24.96
C LEU A 80 -9.13 -20.63 -24.06
N LYS A 81 -10.41 -20.21 -23.99
CA LYS A 81 -10.86 -19.02 -23.25
C LYS A 81 -11.34 -19.31 -21.82
N PHE A 82 -11.19 -20.54 -21.33
CA PHE A 82 -11.50 -20.86 -19.92
C PHE A 82 -10.49 -20.15 -19.01
N LYS A 83 -10.93 -19.06 -18.36
CA LYS A 83 -10.16 -18.36 -17.31
C LYS A 83 -9.64 -19.33 -16.23
N GLU A 84 -10.39 -20.40 -15.99
CA GLU A 84 -10.05 -21.48 -15.06
C GLU A 84 -8.78 -22.27 -15.46
N MET A 85 -8.50 -22.42 -16.76
CA MET A 85 -7.28 -23.08 -17.24
C MET A 85 -6.01 -22.34 -16.79
N TYR A 86 -6.11 -21.03 -16.61
CA TYR A 86 -5.00 -20.18 -16.15
C TYR A 86 -4.84 -20.12 -14.63
N LEU A 87 -5.70 -20.78 -13.85
CA LEU A 87 -5.54 -20.86 -12.38
C LEU A 87 -4.22 -21.53 -11.99
N THR A 88 -3.78 -22.51 -12.78
CA THR A 88 -2.47 -23.16 -12.61
C THR A 88 -1.30 -22.17 -12.72
N LYS A 89 -1.44 -21.12 -13.54
CA LYS A 89 -0.44 -20.04 -13.64
C LYS A 89 -0.41 -19.18 -12.38
N LEU A 90 -1.57 -18.88 -11.78
CA LEU A 90 -1.62 -18.17 -10.49
C LEU A 90 -0.91 -18.99 -9.40
N LEU A 91 -1.16 -20.30 -9.36
CA LEU A 91 -0.48 -21.20 -8.42
C LEU A 91 1.03 -21.24 -8.68
N SER A 92 1.45 -21.35 -9.95
CA SER A 92 2.86 -21.34 -10.34
C SER A 92 3.56 -20.06 -9.89
N THR A 93 2.94 -18.89 -10.10
CA THR A 93 3.48 -17.61 -9.65
C THR A 93 3.52 -17.55 -8.12
N LYS A 94 2.45 -17.96 -7.43
CA LYS A 94 2.42 -18.04 -5.95
C LYS A 94 3.59 -18.83 -5.43
N VAL A 95 3.83 -20.04 -5.97
CA VAL A 95 4.94 -20.91 -5.56
C VAL A 95 6.29 -20.23 -5.81
N ALA A 96 6.49 -19.62 -6.98
CA ALA A 96 7.74 -18.96 -7.33
C ALA A 96 8.10 -17.80 -6.39
N VAL A 97 7.13 -17.02 -5.93
CA VAL A 97 7.36 -15.87 -5.04
C VAL A 97 7.18 -16.20 -3.55
N HIS A 98 6.78 -17.43 -3.22
CA HIS A 98 6.30 -17.78 -1.88
C HIS A 98 7.35 -17.54 -0.79
N SER A 99 8.61 -17.91 -1.05
CA SER A 99 9.70 -17.75 -0.09
C SER A 99 9.93 -16.28 0.29
N PHE A 100 9.79 -15.35 -0.65
CA PHE A 100 9.89 -13.92 -0.37
C PHE A 100 8.72 -13.44 0.50
N VAL A 101 7.51 -13.93 0.23
CA VAL A 101 6.32 -13.61 1.04
C VAL A 101 6.48 -14.13 2.47
N GLU A 102 6.91 -15.39 2.64
CA GLU A 102 7.16 -15.96 3.96
C GLU A 102 8.24 -15.19 4.72
N ASN A 103 9.35 -14.88 4.06
CA ASN A 103 10.44 -14.12 4.67
C ASN A 103 9.97 -12.74 5.11
N LEU A 104 9.18 -12.04 4.29
CA LEU A 104 8.59 -10.76 4.65
C LEU A 104 7.68 -10.88 5.87
N PHE A 105 6.74 -11.83 5.85
CA PHE A 105 5.78 -12.04 6.93
C PHE A 105 6.47 -12.37 8.25
N ARG A 106 7.41 -13.32 8.24
CA ARG A 106 8.19 -13.70 9.43
C ARG A 106 9.15 -12.59 9.88
N SER A 107 9.54 -11.67 9.01
CA SER A 107 10.31 -10.48 9.41
C SER A 107 9.42 -9.44 10.11
N ILE A 108 8.14 -9.34 9.72
CA ILE A 108 7.17 -8.41 10.33
C ILE A 108 6.77 -8.85 11.74
N TRP A 109 6.40 -10.12 11.93
CA TRP A 109 6.08 -10.69 13.25
C TRP A 109 7.24 -11.47 13.88
N GLY A 110 8.47 -11.18 13.43
CA GLY A 110 9.70 -11.69 14.02
C GLY A 110 10.16 -10.83 15.20
N LEU A 111 10.96 -11.44 16.09
CA LEU A 111 11.56 -10.75 17.22
C LEU A 111 13.10 -10.85 17.14
N PRO A 112 13.78 -9.89 16.49
CA PRO A 112 15.24 -9.85 16.45
C PRO A 112 15.80 -9.87 17.88
N ASN A 113 16.76 -10.76 18.15
CA ASN A 113 17.35 -10.95 19.49
C ASN A 113 16.30 -11.20 20.60
N SER A 114 15.16 -11.79 20.26
CA SER A 114 14.01 -12.00 21.17
C SER A 114 13.41 -10.71 21.75
N LYS A 115 13.64 -9.55 21.10
CA LYS A 115 13.11 -8.25 21.50
C LYS A 115 12.19 -7.67 20.43
N ALA A 116 11.04 -7.15 20.85
CA ALA A 116 10.14 -6.43 19.97
C ALA A 116 10.60 -4.98 19.81
N PRO A 117 10.21 -4.29 18.71
CA PRO A 117 10.40 -2.85 18.62
C PRO A 117 9.77 -2.12 19.80
N LEU A 118 10.47 -1.13 20.36
CA LEU A 118 10.06 -0.40 21.57
C LEU A 118 8.64 0.16 21.45
N ALA A 119 8.33 0.81 20.32
CA ALA A 119 7.00 1.35 20.05
C ALA A 119 5.89 0.28 20.06
N VAL A 120 6.16 -0.91 19.52
CA VAL A 120 5.18 -2.02 19.47
C VAL A 120 4.91 -2.54 20.88
N LYS A 121 5.96 -2.85 21.64
CA LYS A 121 5.82 -3.34 23.02
C LYS A 121 5.08 -2.32 23.89
N TYR A 122 5.49 -1.05 23.84
CA TYR A 122 4.86 0.00 24.64
C TYR A 122 3.38 0.19 24.27
N PHE A 123 3.08 0.22 22.98
CA PHE A 123 1.71 0.42 22.52
C PHE A 123 0.80 -0.77 22.84
N PHE A 124 1.31 -2.01 22.78
CA PHE A 124 0.55 -3.20 23.17
C PHE A 124 0.32 -3.28 24.68
N ASP A 125 1.31 -2.92 25.50
CA ASP A 125 1.14 -2.78 26.95
C ASP A 125 0.09 -1.71 27.28
N PHE A 126 0.07 -0.60 26.51
CA PHE A 126 -0.98 0.41 26.63
C PHE A 126 -2.37 -0.16 26.34
N LEU A 127 -2.54 -0.93 25.26
CA LEU A 127 -3.83 -1.56 24.94
C LEU A 127 -4.27 -2.56 26.03
N ASP A 128 -3.35 -3.35 26.54
CA ASP A 128 -3.60 -4.30 27.62
C ASP A 128 -4.06 -3.56 28.89
N ALA A 129 -3.39 -2.47 29.26
CA ALA A 129 -3.81 -1.63 30.39
C ALA A 129 -5.17 -0.93 30.16
N GLN A 130 -5.51 -0.53 28.92
CA GLN A 130 -6.83 0.04 28.62
C GLN A 130 -7.95 -1.00 28.75
N ALA A 131 -7.71 -2.25 28.32
CA ALA A 131 -8.67 -3.33 28.48
C ALA A 131 -8.90 -3.63 29.96
N GLU A 132 -7.84 -3.67 30.76
CA GLU A 132 -7.92 -3.85 32.22
C GLU A 132 -8.73 -2.73 32.88
N ARG A 133 -8.46 -1.47 32.55
CA ARG A 133 -9.23 -0.30 33.05
C ARG A 133 -10.71 -0.39 32.69
N LYS A 134 -11.03 -0.93 31.51
CA LYS A 134 -12.40 -1.16 31.05
C LYS A 134 -13.01 -2.47 31.57
N LYS A 135 -12.28 -3.24 32.38
CA LYS A 135 -12.67 -4.56 32.91
C LYS A 135 -13.03 -5.56 31.81
N ILE A 136 -12.31 -5.51 30.69
CA ILE A 136 -12.45 -6.46 29.59
C ILE A 136 -11.51 -7.63 29.84
N SER A 137 -12.07 -8.82 30.04
CA SER A 137 -11.32 -10.07 30.27
C SER A 137 -11.20 -10.94 29.02
N ASP A 138 -11.92 -10.62 27.95
CA ASP A 138 -11.93 -11.39 26.71
C ASP A 138 -10.64 -11.13 25.89
N PRO A 139 -9.78 -12.16 25.68
CA PRO A 139 -8.54 -12.01 24.91
C PRO A 139 -8.79 -11.69 23.42
N ASP A 140 -9.95 -12.03 22.87
CA ASP A 140 -10.26 -11.79 21.46
C ASP A 140 -10.38 -10.28 21.19
N VAL A 141 -10.91 -9.51 22.16
CA VAL A 141 -10.98 -8.05 22.06
C VAL A 141 -9.59 -7.44 21.96
N LEU A 142 -8.64 -7.89 22.78
CA LEU A 142 -7.25 -7.42 22.75
C LEU A 142 -6.56 -7.79 21.44
N HIS A 143 -6.79 -9.01 20.95
CA HIS A 143 -6.28 -9.46 19.64
C HIS A 143 -6.81 -8.56 18.51
N ILE A 144 -8.11 -8.25 18.51
CA ILE A 144 -8.74 -7.36 17.53
C ILE A 144 -8.16 -5.95 17.62
N TRP A 145 -7.97 -5.39 18.81
CA TRP A 145 -7.37 -4.06 18.97
C TRP A 145 -5.96 -4.02 18.41
N LYS A 146 -5.10 -4.99 18.79
CA LYS A 146 -3.71 -5.08 18.31
C LYS A 146 -3.64 -5.24 16.79
N THR A 147 -4.53 -6.06 16.21
CA THR A 147 -4.64 -6.27 14.76
C THR A 147 -5.10 -5.01 14.02
N ASN A 148 -6.12 -4.35 14.54
CA ASN A 148 -6.71 -3.16 13.92
C ASN A 148 -5.85 -1.90 14.08
N SER A 149 -4.93 -1.89 15.05
CA SER A 149 -4.06 -0.75 15.30
C SER A 149 -2.75 -0.80 14.52
N LEU A 150 -2.11 -1.97 14.42
CA LEU A 150 -0.75 -2.08 13.86
C LEU A 150 -0.74 -2.79 12.50
N PRO A 151 -1.04 -4.10 12.37
CA PRO A 151 -1.09 -4.77 11.07
C PRO A 151 -1.98 -4.05 10.04
N LEU A 152 -3.21 -3.70 10.42
CA LEU A 152 -4.17 -3.12 9.48
C LEU A 152 -3.83 -1.68 9.07
N ARG A 153 -3.36 -0.85 10.00
CA ARG A 153 -3.15 0.59 9.73
C ARG A 153 -1.77 0.90 9.20
N PHE A 154 -0.76 0.16 9.64
CA PHE A 154 0.62 0.38 9.26
C PHE A 154 1.08 -0.63 8.22
N TRP A 155 1.12 -1.92 8.58
CA TRP A 155 1.75 -2.93 7.72
C TRP A 155 1.04 -3.13 6.39
N VAL A 156 -0.30 -3.23 6.36
CA VAL A 156 -1.06 -3.31 5.10
C VAL A 156 -0.78 -2.11 4.20
N ASN A 157 -0.63 -0.91 4.78
CA ASN A 157 -0.36 0.29 4.01
C ASN A 157 1.03 0.24 3.35
N ILE A 158 2.05 -0.23 4.08
CA ILE A 158 3.42 -0.42 3.54
C ILE A 158 3.46 -1.56 2.52
N LEU A 159 2.80 -2.69 2.78
CA LEU A 159 2.73 -3.84 1.85
C LEU A 159 2.11 -3.45 0.52
N LYS A 160 1.05 -2.64 0.55
CA LYS A 160 0.35 -2.19 -0.65
C LYS A 160 1.08 -1.05 -1.35
N ASN A 161 1.82 -0.21 -0.63
CA ASN A 161 2.46 0.99 -1.19
C ASN A 161 3.98 0.96 -0.95
N PRO A 162 4.72 0.07 -1.63
CA PRO A 162 6.17 -0.04 -1.47
C PRO A 162 6.92 1.22 -1.93
N ASP A 163 6.31 2.03 -2.79
CA ASP A 163 6.75 3.35 -3.23
C ASP A 163 6.83 4.38 -2.09
N PHE A 164 6.21 4.14 -0.93
CA PHE A 164 6.41 4.96 0.27
C PHE A 164 7.76 4.71 0.95
N VAL A 165 8.42 3.59 0.65
CA VAL A 165 9.66 3.16 1.33
C VAL A 165 10.85 3.18 0.38
N PHE A 166 10.65 2.77 -0.88
CA PHE A 166 11.73 2.64 -1.86
C PHE A 166 11.65 3.76 -2.90
N SER A 167 12.79 4.43 -3.16
CA SER A 167 12.90 5.40 -4.24
C SER A 167 12.85 4.70 -5.61
N ASP A 168 12.42 5.45 -6.63
CA ASP A 168 12.47 5.04 -8.04
C ASP A 168 11.64 3.78 -8.38
N LEU A 169 10.69 3.41 -7.52
CA LEU A 169 9.76 2.32 -7.77
C LEU A 169 8.51 2.83 -8.50
N GLU A 170 8.39 2.51 -9.79
CA GLU A 170 7.15 2.75 -10.55
C GLU A 170 6.14 1.63 -10.29
N LYS A 171 5.17 1.91 -9.41
CA LYS A 171 4.12 0.95 -9.06
C LYS A 171 3.07 0.86 -10.17
N THR A 172 3.05 -0.28 -10.88
CA THR A 172 2.02 -0.55 -11.89
C THR A 172 0.70 -1.02 -11.26
N PRO A 173 -0.45 -0.80 -11.93
CA PRO A 173 -1.74 -1.33 -11.45
C PRO A 173 -1.77 -2.86 -11.33
N HIS A 174 -1.02 -3.57 -12.18
CA HIS A 174 -0.90 -5.02 -12.07
C HIS A 174 -0.18 -5.43 -10.78
N LEU A 175 0.93 -4.76 -10.44
CA LEU A 175 1.66 -4.98 -9.20
C LEU A 175 0.79 -4.64 -7.98
N ASP A 176 0.00 -3.56 -8.03
CA ASP A 176 -0.97 -3.21 -6.97
C ASP A 176 -1.98 -4.33 -6.69
N GLY A 177 -2.50 -4.96 -7.76
CA GLY A 177 -3.38 -6.12 -7.64
C GLY A 177 -2.70 -7.32 -6.97
N CYS A 178 -1.47 -7.64 -7.36
CA CYS A 178 -0.68 -8.72 -6.76
C CYS A 178 -0.37 -8.45 -5.27
N LEU A 179 0.06 -7.23 -4.94
CA LEU A 179 0.33 -6.82 -3.55
C LEU A 179 -0.95 -6.82 -2.72
N SER A 180 -2.10 -6.48 -3.30
CA SER A 180 -3.40 -6.57 -2.62
C SER A 180 -3.77 -8.01 -2.27
N VAL A 181 -3.46 -8.99 -3.12
CA VAL A 181 -3.64 -10.41 -2.81
C VAL A 181 -2.75 -10.84 -1.64
N ILE A 182 -1.48 -10.44 -1.65
CA ILE A 182 -0.53 -10.75 -0.56
C ILE A 182 -0.97 -10.06 0.75
N ALA A 183 -1.38 -8.80 0.70
CA ALA A 183 -1.85 -8.05 1.86
C ALA A 183 -3.15 -8.65 2.44
N GLN A 184 -4.03 -9.21 1.59
CA GLN A 184 -5.21 -9.93 2.07
C GLN A 184 -4.81 -11.22 2.80
N ALA A 185 -3.88 -12.01 2.26
CA ALA A 185 -3.36 -13.19 2.94
C ALA A 185 -2.66 -12.84 4.27
N PHE A 186 -1.93 -11.72 4.30
CA PHE A 186 -1.36 -11.16 5.52
C PHE A 186 -2.45 -10.90 6.55
N MET A 187 -3.51 -10.16 6.21
CA MET A 187 -4.61 -9.86 7.15
C MET A 187 -5.40 -11.10 7.57
N ASP A 188 -5.60 -12.06 6.68
CA ASP A 188 -6.26 -13.32 6.99
C ASP A 188 -5.49 -14.12 8.07
N SER A 189 -4.17 -13.92 8.15
CA SER A 189 -3.30 -14.52 9.19
C SER A 189 -3.56 -13.95 10.60
N PHE A 190 -4.17 -12.78 10.70
CA PHE A 190 -4.59 -12.18 11.98
C PHE A 190 -6.07 -12.44 12.29
N SER A 191 -6.82 -13.12 11.43
CA SER A 191 -8.24 -13.39 11.68
C SER A 191 -8.43 -14.44 12.79
N LEU A 192 -9.35 -14.15 13.73
CA LEU A 192 -9.77 -15.11 14.75
C LEU A 192 -10.72 -16.18 14.20
N ALA A 193 -11.47 -15.87 13.13
CA ALA A 193 -12.45 -16.78 12.54
C ALA A 193 -11.77 -17.87 11.70
N GLU A 194 -12.21 -19.12 11.85
CA GLU A 194 -11.79 -20.21 10.95
C GLU A 194 -12.25 -19.95 9.51
N GLN A 195 -11.40 -20.31 8.56
CA GLN A 195 -11.71 -20.14 7.15
C GLN A 195 -12.40 -21.40 6.61
N ASN A 196 -13.71 -21.35 6.45
CA ASN A 196 -14.46 -22.35 5.70
C ASN A 196 -14.41 -21.99 4.22
N LEU A 197 -13.43 -22.55 3.51
CA LEU A 197 -13.25 -22.30 2.08
C LEU A 197 -13.93 -23.39 1.26
N ASP A 198 -14.68 -22.94 0.26
CA ASP A 198 -15.42 -23.78 -0.67
C ASP A 198 -15.16 -23.36 -2.12
N LYS A 199 -15.83 -24.01 -3.07
CA LYS A 199 -15.72 -23.69 -4.49
C LYS A 199 -16.21 -22.29 -4.89
N HIS A 200 -16.95 -21.61 -4.01
CA HIS A 200 -17.46 -20.26 -4.22
C HIS A 200 -16.56 -19.20 -3.57
N SER A 201 -15.52 -19.62 -2.85
CA SER A 201 -14.60 -18.74 -2.19
C SER A 201 -13.70 -18.00 -3.20
N PRO A 202 -13.36 -16.73 -2.95
CA PRO A 202 -12.50 -15.96 -3.82
C PRO A 202 -11.14 -16.64 -4.08
N THR A 203 -10.68 -16.64 -5.33
CA THR A 203 -9.42 -17.29 -5.75
C THR A 203 -8.21 -16.84 -4.93
N ASN A 204 -8.14 -15.56 -4.57
CA ASN A 204 -7.06 -15.02 -3.74
C ASN A 204 -6.99 -15.65 -2.33
N LYS A 205 -8.14 -16.02 -1.74
CA LYS A 205 -8.17 -16.77 -0.47
C LYS A 205 -7.75 -18.22 -0.68
N LEU A 206 -8.21 -18.84 -1.76
CA LEU A 206 -7.84 -20.22 -2.10
C LEU A 206 -6.34 -20.38 -2.34
N LEU A 207 -5.66 -19.36 -2.89
CA LEU A 207 -4.21 -19.39 -3.17
C LEU A 207 -3.33 -19.55 -1.91
N TYR A 208 -3.75 -19.01 -0.78
CA TYR A 208 -2.99 -19.03 0.49
C TYR A 208 -3.65 -19.88 1.57
N ALA A 209 -4.79 -20.50 1.28
CA ALA A 209 -5.60 -21.30 2.21
C ALA A 209 -4.79 -22.27 3.09
N LYS A 210 -3.80 -22.95 2.50
CA LYS A 210 -2.97 -23.95 3.19
C LYS A 210 -1.95 -23.34 4.14
N ASP A 211 -1.53 -22.10 3.91
CA ASP A 211 -0.49 -21.42 4.68
C ASP A 211 -1.08 -20.64 5.88
N ILE A 212 -2.30 -20.11 5.73
CA ILE A 212 -2.98 -19.27 6.74
C ILE A 212 -3.04 -19.93 8.14
N PRO A 213 -3.37 -21.22 8.31
CA PRO A 213 -3.42 -21.83 9.64
C PRO A 213 -2.08 -21.76 10.39
N GLN A 214 -0.97 -21.95 9.68
CA GLN A 214 0.38 -21.81 10.27
C GLN A 214 0.64 -20.35 10.65
N TYR A 215 0.38 -19.40 9.76
CA TYR A 215 0.61 -17.99 10.06
C TYR A 215 -0.23 -17.50 11.24
N LYS A 216 -1.47 -17.99 11.39
CA LYS A 216 -2.30 -17.71 12.57
C LYS A 216 -1.66 -18.19 13.88
N GLN A 217 -0.99 -19.33 13.88
CA GLN A 217 -0.26 -19.83 15.05
C GLN A 217 0.98 -18.99 15.35
N GLU A 218 1.71 -18.56 14.31
CA GLU A 218 2.86 -17.66 14.43
C GLU A 218 2.43 -16.29 15.00
N VAL A 219 1.34 -15.71 14.50
CA VAL A 219 0.78 -14.43 14.98
C VAL A 219 0.32 -14.52 16.44
N LYS A 220 -0.38 -15.60 16.82
CA LYS A 220 -0.77 -15.83 18.23
C LYS A 220 0.47 -15.92 19.13
N SER A 221 1.50 -16.62 18.68
CA SER A 221 2.78 -16.71 19.38
C SER A 221 3.48 -15.34 19.50
N TYR A 222 3.49 -14.55 18.43
CA TYR A 222 4.05 -13.21 18.41
C TYR A 222 3.41 -12.28 19.43
N TYR A 223 2.07 -12.21 19.48
CA TYR A 223 1.37 -11.39 20.48
C TYR A 223 1.61 -11.87 21.90
N LYS A 224 1.69 -13.19 22.12
CA LYS A 224 2.04 -13.75 23.42
C LYS A 224 3.47 -13.36 23.84
N LEU A 225 4.45 -13.54 22.97
CA LEU A 225 5.85 -13.20 23.24
C LEU A 225 6.04 -11.72 23.57
N ILE A 226 5.33 -10.81 22.88
CA ILE A 226 5.36 -9.38 23.22
C ILE A 226 4.74 -9.13 24.60
N LYS A 227 3.61 -9.78 24.90
CA LYS A 227 2.96 -9.63 26.21
C LYS A 227 3.89 -10.09 27.35
N ASP A 228 4.59 -11.20 27.14
CA ASP A 228 5.48 -11.82 28.13
C ASP A 228 6.83 -11.06 28.28
N GLN A 229 7.15 -10.12 27.40
CA GLN A 229 8.32 -9.25 27.55
C GLN A 229 8.19 -8.28 28.73
N THR A 230 9.33 -7.94 29.33
CA THR A 230 9.43 -6.89 30.35
C THR A 230 8.83 -5.58 29.84
N SER A 231 8.03 -4.92 30.67
CA SER A 231 7.47 -3.61 30.36
C SER A 231 8.56 -2.55 30.21
N ILE A 232 8.32 -1.61 29.30
CA ILE A 232 9.22 -0.51 29.01
C ILE A 232 9.09 0.55 30.09
N SER A 233 10.23 1.02 30.61
CA SER A 233 10.24 2.09 31.60
C SER A 233 9.93 3.45 30.97
N SER A 234 9.31 4.36 31.72
CA SER A 234 9.06 5.74 31.25
C SER A 234 10.33 6.48 30.86
N GLN A 235 11.46 6.16 31.52
CA GLN A 235 12.75 6.75 31.21
C GLN A 235 13.29 6.27 29.85
N GLU A 236 13.21 4.97 29.59
CA GLU A 236 13.62 4.37 28.31
C GLU A 236 12.78 4.93 27.15
N LEU A 237 11.46 5.00 27.33
CA LEU A 237 10.57 5.60 26.34
C LEU A 237 10.92 7.07 26.09
N LYS A 238 11.19 7.85 27.14
CA LYS A 238 11.54 9.26 27.02
C LYS A 238 12.83 9.46 26.23
N ILE A 239 13.86 8.65 26.50
CA ILE A 239 15.13 8.69 25.75
C ILE A 239 14.87 8.40 24.28
N PHE A 240 14.17 7.30 23.97
CA PHE A 240 13.84 6.92 22.60
C PHE A 240 13.09 8.04 21.84
N LEU A 241 12.06 8.61 22.46
CA LEU A 241 11.28 9.70 21.83
C LEU A 241 12.12 10.97 21.62
N GLN A 242 13.01 11.30 22.54
CA GLN A 242 13.90 12.45 22.40
C GLN A 242 14.94 12.26 21.29
N GLU A 243 15.49 11.05 21.17
CA GLU A 243 16.44 10.70 20.11
C GLU A 243 15.79 10.82 18.72
N GLU A 244 14.61 10.23 18.53
CA GLU A 244 13.86 10.34 17.28
C GLU A 244 13.42 11.79 16.99
N SER A 245 12.97 12.54 18.02
CA SER A 245 12.61 13.97 17.86
C SER A 245 13.80 14.80 17.41
N LYS A 246 14.99 14.58 18.00
CA LYS A 246 16.21 15.31 17.65
C LYS A 246 16.68 14.97 16.24
N LYS A 247 16.60 13.70 15.85
CA LYS A 247 17.01 13.22 14.53
C LYS A 247 16.20 13.89 13.42
N HIS A 248 14.89 14.06 13.62
CA HIS A 248 13.97 14.56 12.62
C HIS A 248 13.58 16.04 12.79
N GLN A 249 14.16 16.76 13.75
CA GLN A 249 13.77 18.12 14.13
C GLN A 249 13.75 19.13 12.96
N ASN A 250 14.68 18.98 12.02
CA ASN A 250 14.86 19.91 10.90
C ASN A 250 14.40 19.34 9.55
N GLU A 251 13.74 18.17 9.54
CA GLU A 251 13.25 17.55 8.30
C GLU A 251 11.91 18.11 7.83
N PHE A 252 11.09 18.63 8.76
CA PHE A 252 9.74 19.10 8.47
C PHE A 252 9.56 20.58 8.82
N ASN A 253 8.73 21.28 8.04
CA ASN A 253 8.44 22.70 8.24
C ASN A 253 7.22 22.90 9.16
N GLU A 254 7.47 23.08 10.46
CA GLU A 254 6.43 23.34 11.45
C GLU A 254 5.59 24.58 11.12
N SER A 255 6.21 25.63 10.57
CA SER A 255 5.53 26.87 10.22
C SER A 255 4.44 26.65 9.16
N ALA A 256 4.71 25.82 8.16
CA ALA A 256 3.73 25.44 7.16
C ALA A 256 2.60 24.58 7.76
N ALA A 257 2.94 23.59 8.59
CA ALA A 257 1.96 22.73 9.26
C ALA A 257 1.01 23.54 10.16
N LEU A 258 1.55 24.48 10.97
CA LEU A 258 0.76 25.34 11.85
C LEU A 258 -0.17 26.28 11.07
N ARG A 259 0.28 26.82 9.92
CA ARG A 259 -0.57 27.65 9.05
C ARG A 259 -1.76 26.87 8.49
N GLU A 260 -1.57 25.60 8.10
CA GLU A 260 -2.66 24.74 7.65
C GLU A 260 -3.58 24.33 8.81
N LEU A 261 -3.02 24.01 9.97
CA LEU A 261 -3.79 23.63 11.16
C LEU A 261 -4.67 24.77 11.67
N TYR A 262 -4.17 26.01 11.63
CA TYR A 262 -4.93 27.20 12.00
C TYR A 262 -6.25 27.34 11.22
N LYS A 263 -6.29 26.91 9.95
CA LYS A 263 -7.52 26.94 9.15
C LYS A 263 -8.64 26.11 9.80
N TYR A 264 -8.30 24.98 10.40
CA TYR A 264 -9.25 24.15 11.13
C TYR A 264 -9.65 24.78 12.46
N MET A 265 -8.69 25.35 13.20
CA MET A 265 -8.97 26.06 14.46
C MET A 265 -9.98 27.19 14.23
N LEU A 266 -9.78 28.02 13.20
CA LEU A 266 -10.69 29.11 12.88
C LEU A 266 -12.07 28.61 12.44
N ARG A 267 -12.11 27.55 11.63
CA ARG A 267 -13.36 26.96 11.13
C ARG A 267 -14.26 26.43 12.25
N TYR A 268 -13.66 25.85 13.29
CA TYR A 268 -14.38 25.23 14.41
C TYR A 268 -14.14 25.98 15.74
N PHE A 269 -13.83 27.28 15.67
CA PHE A 269 -13.41 28.05 16.83
C PHE A 269 -14.46 28.05 17.94
N ASN A 270 -15.74 28.19 17.59
CA ASN A 270 -16.84 28.25 18.54
C ASN A 270 -17.03 26.90 19.25
N GLU A 271 -16.97 25.80 18.49
CA GLU A 271 -17.12 24.45 18.99
C GLU A 271 -15.96 24.07 19.93
N VAL A 272 -14.73 24.42 19.55
CA VAL A 272 -13.54 24.23 20.38
C VAL A 272 -13.64 25.06 21.66
N SER A 273 -14.01 26.34 21.55
CA SER A 273 -14.20 27.21 22.72
C SER A 273 -15.26 26.67 23.67
N GLN A 274 -16.41 26.24 23.14
CA GLN A 274 -17.50 25.69 23.95
C GLN A 274 -17.05 24.41 24.66
N LYS A 275 -16.26 23.57 23.99
CA LYS A 275 -15.71 22.36 24.61
C LYS A 275 -14.70 22.67 25.70
N LEU A 276 -13.85 23.68 25.51
CA LEU A 276 -12.93 24.15 26.56
C LEU A 276 -13.68 24.63 27.80
N ASP A 277 -14.77 25.38 27.61
CA ASP A 277 -15.63 25.86 28.71
C ASP A 277 -16.30 24.69 29.47
N GLN A 278 -16.58 23.57 28.79
CA GLN A 278 -17.18 22.37 29.39
C GLN A 278 -16.18 21.50 30.17
N THR A 279 -14.87 21.65 29.93
CA THR A 279 -13.84 20.76 30.48
C THR A 279 -13.04 21.37 31.63
N ASP A 280 -13.57 22.41 32.30
CA ASP A 280 -12.85 23.18 33.33
C ASP A 280 -11.45 23.64 32.87
N ALA A 281 -11.32 23.98 31.59
CA ALA A 281 -10.04 24.40 31.03
C ALA A 281 -9.60 25.73 31.68
N PRO A 282 -8.30 25.92 31.98
CA PRO A 282 -7.80 27.20 32.49
C PRO A 282 -8.18 28.35 31.58
N ALA A 283 -8.70 29.46 32.15
CA ALA A 283 -9.12 30.64 31.40
C ALA A 283 -8.04 31.17 30.43
N ARG A 284 -6.76 31.07 30.85
CA ARG A 284 -5.59 31.41 30.05
C ARG A 284 -5.53 30.70 28.69
N LEU A 285 -5.97 29.44 28.59
CA LEU A 285 -5.94 28.72 27.30
C LEU A 285 -6.90 29.34 26.29
N LYS A 286 -8.04 29.85 26.75
CA LYS A 286 -9.01 30.53 25.91
C LYS A 286 -8.51 31.91 25.47
N GLU A 287 -7.87 32.63 26.38
CA GLU A 287 -7.18 33.88 26.09
C GLU A 287 -6.06 33.66 25.05
N ASP A 288 -5.22 32.64 25.24
CA ASP A 288 -4.16 32.29 24.30
C ASP A 288 -4.71 31.91 22.91
N MET A 289 -5.82 31.14 22.85
CA MET A 289 -6.49 30.80 21.59
C MET A 289 -7.05 32.04 20.87
N GLN A 290 -7.62 33.00 21.62
CA GLN A 290 -8.09 34.27 21.09
C GLN A 290 -6.91 35.13 20.58
N ASN A 291 -5.81 35.18 21.34
CA ASN A 291 -4.58 35.88 20.95
C ASN A 291 -4.01 35.30 19.65
N VAL A 292 -3.98 33.97 19.50
CA VAL A 292 -3.54 33.31 18.25
C VAL A 292 -4.42 33.75 17.07
N LYS A 293 -5.74 33.78 17.24
CA LYS A 293 -6.66 34.27 16.20
C LYS A 293 -6.36 35.72 15.80
N GLU A 294 -6.18 36.60 16.77
CA GLU A 294 -5.90 38.02 16.53
C GLU A 294 -4.55 38.24 15.84
N LEU A 295 -3.52 37.46 16.22
CA LEU A 295 -2.21 37.48 15.57
C LEU A 295 -2.27 37.05 14.10
N PHE A 296 -3.07 36.04 13.77
CA PHE A 296 -3.24 35.61 12.37
C PHE A 296 -4.10 36.60 11.56
N GLU A 297 -5.10 37.24 12.18
CA GLU A 297 -5.88 38.29 11.53
C GLU A 297 -5.06 39.55 11.27
N SER A 298 -4.23 39.97 12.22
CA SER A 298 -3.35 41.14 12.04
C SER A 298 -2.31 40.89 10.95
N MET A 299 -1.73 39.69 10.91
CA MET A 299 -0.80 39.25 9.86
C MET A 299 -1.45 39.23 8.47
N LYS A 300 -2.75 38.92 8.38
CA LYS A 300 -3.51 39.01 7.12
C LYS A 300 -3.76 40.46 6.70
N ARG A 301 -4.00 41.36 7.65
CA ARG A 301 -4.23 42.80 7.40
C ARG A 301 -2.95 43.56 7.05
N SER A 302 -1.79 43.13 7.54
CA SER A 302 -0.49 43.76 7.26
C SER A 302 0.06 43.46 5.87
N GLY A 303 -0.57 42.57 5.10
CA GLY A 303 -0.15 42.22 3.74
C GLY A 303 1.14 41.40 3.71
N TRP A 304 1.19 40.38 2.86
CA TRP A 304 2.47 39.82 2.44
C TRP A 304 3.13 40.86 1.52
N SER A 305 4.04 41.65 2.09
CA SER A 305 5.10 42.35 1.36
C SER A 305 6.34 41.49 1.40
#